data_AF-A0A1G3TDN0-F1
#
_entry.id   AF-A0A1G3TDN0-F1
#
_cell.length_a   1.000
_cell.length_b   1.000
_cell.length_c   1.000
_cell.angle_alpha   90.00
_cell.angle_beta   90.00
_cell.angle_gamma   90.00
#
_symmetry.space_group_name_H-M   'P 1'
#
loop_
_entity.id
_entity.type
_entity.pdbx_description
1 polymer ?
#
loop_
_entity_poly.entity_id
_entity_poly.type
_entity_poly.pdbx_seq_one_letter_code
_entity_poly.pdbx_strand_id
1 'polypeptide(L)'
;MSTIIQKDTCYFSHDANAKDDVKCAFLIDEMGPEGYGIFWILVEILRGQKDYKYPIRLVPTIARKYNTTPAKVVDVIQKYNLFEIDTQSFFFSGSLNRRMSFFEQKKQQQIEAGLKSAKVRKEKREQQLLELSESDSTERPSNDPLTIKEKETKLKKNKENKTLSSESGDKREIFKNLQTFKSHFIAVNTNVPFYTKGIGYETTTPFKINESGFIVNLKSSKIISKEEALQIWEYLFNFYQNQKIGA
;
A
#
# COMPACT_ATOMS: atom_id res chain seq x y z
N MET A 1 26.56 -16.40 9.88
CA MET A 1 25.74 -15.89 8.76
C MET A 1 25.34 -14.47 9.10
N SER A 2 25.99 -13.48 8.49
CA SER A 2 25.67 -12.07 8.69
C SER A 2 24.35 -11.76 8.00
N THR A 3 23.28 -11.61 8.78
CA THR A 3 22.02 -11.07 8.30
C THR A 3 22.32 -9.67 7.79
N ILE A 4 22.34 -9.49 6.47
CA ILE A 4 22.36 -8.18 5.84
C ILE A 4 21.09 -7.50 6.31
N ILE A 5 21.20 -6.63 7.32
CA ILE A 5 20.15 -5.70 7.68
C ILE A 5 20.04 -4.79 6.45
N GLN A 6 19.10 -5.13 5.57
CA GLN A 6 18.71 -4.22 4.50
C GLN A 6 18.44 -2.89 5.17
N LYS A 7 19.10 -1.85 4.67
CA LYS A 7 18.98 -0.48 5.14
C LYS A 7 17.52 -0.08 4.92
N ASP A 8 16.68 -0.34 5.91
CA ASP A 8 15.30 0.12 5.91
C ASP A 8 15.37 1.63 5.69
N THR A 9 14.68 2.08 4.66
CA THR A 9 14.71 3.49 4.28
C THR A 9 14.27 4.33 5.48
N CYS A 10 14.96 5.44 5.76
CA CYS A 10 14.56 6.43 6.78
C CYS A 10 13.25 7.17 6.41
N TYR A 11 12.41 6.55 5.58
CA TYR A 11 11.21 7.11 4.99
C TYR A 11 10.03 6.19 5.28
N PHE A 12 8.90 6.79 5.63
CA PHE A 12 7.61 6.15 5.72
C PHE A 12 6.53 7.14 5.28
N SER A 13 5.40 6.63 4.78
CA SER A 13 4.29 7.49 4.38
C SER A 13 3.62 8.13 5.58
N HIS A 14 3.24 9.40 5.46
CA HIS A 14 2.40 10.12 6.42
C HIS A 14 1.26 10.85 5.70
N ASP A 15 0.18 11.10 6.43
CA ASP A 15 -0.97 11.81 5.88
C ASP A 15 -0.66 13.30 5.78
N ALA A 16 -0.84 13.90 4.60
CA ALA A 16 -0.52 15.31 4.35
C ALA A 16 -1.39 16.28 5.19
N ASN A 17 -2.59 15.83 5.55
CA ASN A 17 -3.58 16.55 6.36
C ASN A 17 -3.62 16.07 7.81
N ALA A 18 -2.57 15.40 8.31
CA ALA A 18 -2.57 14.85 9.67
C ALA A 18 -2.87 15.90 10.76
N LYS A 19 -2.49 17.16 10.54
CA LYS A 19 -2.80 18.30 11.44
C LYS A 19 -4.30 18.64 11.49
N ASP A 20 -5.05 18.31 10.44
CA ASP A 20 -6.48 18.62 10.30
C ASP A 20 -7.37 17.44 10.77
N ASP A 21 -6.78 16.30 11.12
CA ASP A 21 -7.50 15.22 11.82
C ASP A 21 -8.02 15.73 13.16
N VAL A 22 -9.25 15.36 13.53
CA VAL A 22 -9.93 15.87 14.73
C VAL A 22 -9.12 15.62 16.00
N LYS A 23 -8.40 14.49 16.10
CA LYS A 23 -7.58 14.16 17.27
C LYS A 23 -6.34 15.04 17.36
N CYS A 24 -5.71 15.30 16.22
CA CYS A 24 -4.57 16.21 16.12
C CYS A 24 -5.00 17.66 16.36
N ALA A 25 -6.17 18.07 15.84
CA ALA A 25 -6.73 19.40 16.08
C ALA A 25 -6.98 19.62 17.58
N PHE A 26 -7.56 18.63 18.27
CA PHE A 26 -7.76 18.69 19.73
C PHE A 26 -6.44 18.74 20.51
N LEU A 27 -5.44 17.96 20.10
CA LEU A 27 -4.08 18.03 20.65
C LEU A 27 -3.45 19.42 20.48
N ILE A 28 -3.58 20.01 19.29
CA ILE A 28 -3.02 21.33 18.98
C ILE A 28 -3.75 22.42 19.76
N ASP A 29 -5.07 22.30 19.95
CA ASP A 29 -5.86 23.26 20.72
C ASP A 29 -5.41 23.31 22.20
N GLU A 30 -5.19 22.14 22.82
CA GLU A 30 -4.82 22.08 24.25
C GLU A 30 -3.32 22.24 24.54
N MET A 31 -2.43 21.72 23.68
CA MET A 31 -0.97 21.68 23.91
C MET A 31 -0.18 22.50 22.90
N GLY A 32 -0.85 23.16 21.96
CA GLY A 32 -0.21 23.91 20.89
C GLY A 32 0.59 23.03 19.92
N PRO A 33 1.41 23.66 19.07
CA PRO A 33 2.31 22.96 18.16
C PRO A 33 3.33 22.04 18.85
N GLU A 34 3.65 22.29 20.13
CA GLU A 34 4.52 21.43 20.92
C GLU A 34 3.92 20.03 21.08
N GLY A 35 2.63 19.94 21.43
CA GLY A 35 1.93 18.65 21.53
C GLY A 35 1.98 17.87 20.22
N TYR A 36 1.73 18.55 19.10
CA TYR A 36 1.81 17.95 17.76
C TYR A 36 3.22 17.48 17.40
N GLY A 37 4.26 18.23 17.80
CA GLY A 37 5.65 17.82 17.67
C GLY A 37 5.96 16.55 18.48
N ILE A 38 5.48 16.48 19.72
CA ILE A 38 5.63 15.29 20.58
C ILE A 38 4.95 14.08 19.91
N PHE A 39 3.73 14.25 19.37
CA PHE A 39 3.05 13.20 18.63
C PHE A 39 3.92 12.64 17.49
N TRP A 40 4.49 13.50 16.64
CA TRP A 40 5.34 13.03 15.54
C TRP A 40 6.63 12.37 16.01
N ILE A 41 7.28 12.90 17.05
CA ILE A 41 8.44 12.26 17.67
C ILE A 41 8.10 10.84 18.12
N LEU A 42 6.94 10.64 18.75
CA LEU A 42 6.50 9.31 19.18
C LEU A 42 6.25 8.38 17.98
N VAL A 43 5.61 8.85 16.91
CA VAL A 43 5.40 8.07 15.68
C VAL A 43 6.74 7.66 15.05
N GLU A 44 7.72 8.55 14.99
CA GLU A 44 9.06 8.26 14.47
C GLU A 44 9.80 7.23 15.33
N ILE A 45 9.70 7.34 16.66
CA ILE A 45 10.27 6.35 17.59
C ILE A 45 9.66 4.98 17.32
N LEU A 46 8.33 4.89 17.24
CA LEU A 46 7.61 3.64 16.99
C LEU A 46 8.01 3.04 15.64
N ARG A 47 8.16 3.86 14.59
CA ARG A 47 8.61 3.39 13.26
C ARG A 47 9.98 2.72 13.32
N GLY A 48 10.85 3.15 14.21
CA GLY A 48 12.17 2.56 14.42
C GLY A 48 12.19 1.32 15.32
N GLN A 49 11.06 0.96 15.96
CA GLN A 49 10.98 -0.22 16.82
C GLN A 49 10.49 -1.46 16.08
N LYS A 50 10.87 -2.61 16.62
CA LYS A 50 10.23 -3.87 16.27
C LYS A 50 8.76 -3.83 16.72
N ASP A 51 7.86 -4.35 15.88
CA ASP A 51 6.42 -4.43 16.11
C ASP A 51 5.73 -3.07 16.36
N TYR A 52 6.38 -1.96 16.02
CA TYR A 52 5.84 -0.60 16.11
C TYR A 52 5.29 -0.21 17.50
N LYS A 53 5.93 -0.72 18.55
CA LYS A 53 5.53 -0.49 19.95
C LYS A 53 6.71 -0.04 20.81
N TYR A 54 6.43 0.75 21.85
CA TYR A 54 7.45 1.25 22.77
C TYR A 54 6.99 1.20 24.23
N PRO A 55 7.86 0.82 25.18
CA PRO A 55 7.44 0.63 26.57
C PRO A 55 7.21 1.98 27.29
N ILE A 56 6.09 2.11 28.00
CA ILE A 56 5.71 3.34 28.72
C ILE A 56 6.73 3.74 29.77
N ARG A 57 7.36 2.77 30.45
CA ARG A 57 8.40 3.04 31.46
C ARG A 57 9.58 3.86 30.94
N LEU A 58 9.77 3.95 29.62
CA LEU A 58 10.84 4.73 28.99
C LEU A 58 10.41 6.16 28.60
N VAL A 59 9.18 6.60 28.92
CA VAL A 59 8.74 7.99 28.72
C VAL A 59 9.69 9.03 29.33
N PRO A 60 10.25 8.85 30.56
CA PRO A 60 11.22 9.81 31.09
C PRO A 60 12.48 9.97 30.23
N THR A 61 12.90 8.91 29.52
CA THR A 61 14.02 8.95 28.59
C THR A 61 13.69 9.74 27.33
N ILE A 62 12.47 9.58 26.79
CA ILE A 62 11.98 10.37 25.65
C ILE A 62 11.96 11.85 26.05
N ALA A 63 11.32 12.17 27.17
CA ALA A 63 11.16 13.55 27.64
C ALA A 63 12.52 14.25 27.78
N ARG A 64 13.50 13.59 28.41
CA ARG A 64 14.86 14.11 28.57
C ARG A 64 15.56 14.33 27.23
N LYS A 65 15.43 13.38 26.29
CA LYS A 65 16.10 13.44 24.98
C LYS A 65 15.61 14.60 24.12
N TYR A 66 14.31 14.89 24.16
CA TYR A 66 13.67 15.90 23.32
C TYR A 66 13.33 17.19 24.08
N ASN A 67 13.93 17.38 25.27
CA ASN A 67 13.77 18.58 26.09
C ASN A 67 12.31 18.96 26.35
N THR A 68 11.50 17.99 26.78
CA THR A 68 10.12 18.18 27.23
C THR A 68 9.91 17.51 28.59
N THR A 69 8.68 17.50 29.11
CA THR A 69 8.36 16.89 30.41
C THR A 69 7.73 15.51 30.24
N PRO A 70 7.97 14.57 31.18
CA PRO A 70 7.29 13.28 31.16
C PRO A 70 5.76 13.41 31.14
N ALA A 71 5.20 14.37 31.88
CA ALA A 71 3.76 14.63 31.92
C ALA A 71 3.19 14.93 30.53
N LYS A 72 3.81 15.86 29.78
CA LYS A 72 3.39 16.18 28.41
C LYS A 72 3.43 14.95 27.49
N VAL A 73 4.45 14.12 27.60
CA VAL A 73 4.55 12.89 26.78
C VAL A 73 3.46 11.88 27.16
N VAL A 74 3.18 11.70 28.46
CA VAL A 74 2.07 10.85 28.93
C VAL A 74 0.73 11.37 28.42
N ASP A 75 0.48 12.67 28.50
CA ASP A 75 -0.76 13.29 28.03
C ASP A 75 -0.97 13.02 26.54
N VAL A 76 0.08 13.19 25.71
CA VAL A 76 0.01 12.89 24.27
C VAL A 76 -0.34 11.42 24.01
N ILE A 77 0.23 10.49 24.79
CA ILE A 77 -0.04 9.05 24.66
C ILE A 77 -1.48 8.72 25.06
N GLN A 78 -2.01 9.32 26.13
CA GLN A 78 -3.23 8.82 26.78
C GLN A 78 -4.48 9.66 26.50
N LYS A 79 -4.37 10.98 26.29
CA LYS A 79 -5.53 11.88 26.31
C LYS A 79 -6.23 12.03 24.95
N TYR A 80 -5.48 11.92 23.85
CA TYR A 80 -5.96 12.34 22.52
C TYR A 80 -6.38 11.18 21.60
N ASN A 81 -6.43 9.94 22.11
CA ASN A 81 -6.76 8.73 21.35
C ASN A 81 -5.91 8.55 20.08
N LEU A 82 -4.67 9.05 20.09
CA LEU A 82 -3.67 8.90 19.02
C LEU A 82 -2.86 7.62 19.17
N PHE A 83 -2.76 7.13 20.41
CA PHE A 83 -2.05 5.91 20.79
C PHE A 83 -2.95 5.04 21.67
N GLU A 84 -2.60 3.76 21.73
CA GLU A 84 -3.22 2.74 22.57
C GLU A 84 -2.13 2.07 23.42
N ILE A 85 -2.51 1.52 24.56
CA ILE A 85 -1.61 0.85 25.50
C ILE A 85 -2.03 -0.61 25.63
N ASP A 86 -1.09 -1.53 25.41
CA ASP A 86 -1.34 -2.96 25.56
C ASP A 86 -1.24 -3.42 27.02
N THR A 87 -1.62 -4.68 27.27
CA THR A 87 -1.57 -5.31 28.61
C THR A 87 -0.16 -5.42 29.18
N GLN A 88 0.87 -5.29 28.34
CA GLN A 88 2.28 -5.34 28.73
C GLN A 88 2.88 -3.95 28.96
N SER A 89 2.05 -2.90 29.00
CA SER A 89 2.47 -1.50 29.19
C SER A 89 3.37 -0.98 28.06
N PHE A 90 3.15 -1.42 26.83
CA PHE A 90 3.69 -0.81 25.62
C PHE A 90 2.62 0.06 24.96
N PHE A 91 3.01 1.23 24.49
CA PHE A 91 2.15 2.05 23.65
C PHE A 91 2.47 1.84 22.16
N PHE A 92 1.44 1.97 21.33
CA PHE A 92 1.52 1.88 19.87
C PHE A 92 0.51 2.82 19.22
N SER A 93 0.63 3.08 17.92
CA SER A 93 -0.35 3.87 17.16
C SER A 93 -1.05 3.01 16.13
N GLY A 94 -2.38 2.85 16.26
CA GLY A 94 -3.17 2.11 15.28
C GLY A 94 -3.08 2.68 13.86
N SER A 95 -2.96 4.01 13.71
CA SER A 95 -2.77 4.65 12.40
C SER A 95 -1.42 4.28 11.77
N LEU A 96 -0.34 4.31 12.55
CA LEU A 96 0.97 3.90 12.07
C LEU A 96 0.97 2.42 11.68
N ASN A 97 0.43 1.54 12.54
CA ASN A 97 0.41 0.10 12.30
C ASN A 97 -0.33 -0.25 11.01
N ARG A 98 -1.47 0.41 10.74
CA ARG A 98 -2.17 0.25 9.45
C ARG A 98 -1.28 0.62 8.26
N ARG A 99 -0.67 1.81 8.28
CA ARG A 99 0.25 2.24 7.20
C ARG A 99 1.43 1.29 7.03
N MET A 100 1.99 0.81 8.14
CA MET A 100 3.15 -0.09 8.11
C MET A 100 2.77 -1.48 7.58
N SER A 101 1.58 -1.99 7.90
CA SER A 101 1.12 -3.26 7.36
C SER A 101 1.03 -3.25 5.82
N PHE A 102 0.52 -2.17 5.23
CA PHE A 102 0.49 -2.00 3.77
C PHE A 102 1.90 -1.87 3.18
N PHE A 103 2.77 -1.13 3.85
CA PHE A 103 4.17 -0.98 3.44
C PHE A 103 4.89 -2.33 3.43
N GLU A 104 4.77 -3.11 4.51
CA GLU A 104 5.36 -4.43 4.65
C GLU A 104 4.81 -5.42 3.61
N GLN A 105 3.49 -5.44 3.40
CA GLN A 105 2.87 -6.28 2.38
C GLN A 105 3.42 -5.96 0.98
N LYS A 106 3.51 -4.66 0.62
CA LYS A 106 4.07 -4.23 -0.66
C LYS A 106 5.55 -4.61 -0.80
N LYS A 107 6.34 -4.42 0.26
CA LYS A 107 7.76 -4.82 0.30
C LYS A 107 7.90 -6.32 0.08
N GLN A 108 7.08 -7.12 0.76
CA GLN A 108 7.09 -8.58 0.64
C GLN A 108 6.75 -9.04 -0.78
N GLN A 109 5.71 -8.47 -1.39
CA GLN A 109 5.33 -8.76 -2.79
C GLN A 109 6.47 -8.43 -3.77
N GLN A 110 7.18 -7.32 -3.57
CA GLN A 110 8.32 -6.94 -4.41
C GLN A 110 9.49 -7.92 -4.27
N ILE A 111 9.79 -8.37 -3.05
CA ILE A 111 10.82 -9.37 -2.79
C ILE A 111 10.45 -10.67 -3.52
N GLU A 112 9.23 -11.16 -3.37
CA GLU A 112 8.76 -12.39 -4.01
C GLU A 112 8.79 -12.31 -5.54
N ALA A 113 8.32 -11.21 -6.11
CA ALA A 113 8.37 -10.98 -7.56
C ALA A 113 9.82 -10.91 -8.08
N GLY A 114 10.72 -10.28 -7.31
CA GLY A 114 12.15 -10.21 -7.61
C GLY A 114 12.80 -11.59 -7.61
N LEU A 115 12.52 -12.41 -6.59
CA LEU A 115 13.00 -13.79 -6.49
C LEU A 115 12.46 -14.66 -7.63
N LYS A 116 11.17 -14.57 -7.95
CA LYS A 116 10.56 -15.30 -9.06
C LYS A 116 11.20 -14.93 -10.40
N SER A 117 11.38 -13.62 -10.63
CA SER A 117 12.03 -13.13 -11.85
C SER A 117 13.50 -13.58 -11.96
N ALA A 118 14.22 -13.59 -10.84
CA ALA A 118 15.61 -14.07 -10.79
C ALA A 118 15.70 -15.56 -11.13
N LYS A 119 14.79 -16.40 -10.62
CA LYS A 119 14.71 -17.83 -10.96
C LYS A 119 14.45 -18.04 -12.45
N VAL A 120 13.44 -17.39 -13.03
CA VAL A 120 13.13 -17.50 -14.46
C VAL A 120 14.31 -17.10 -15.34
N ARG A 121 15.02 -16.01 -14.98
CA ARG A 121 16.23 -15.59 -15.73
C ARG A 121 17.37 -16.60 -15.62
N LYS A 122 17.51 -17.28 -14.48
CA LYS A 122 18.52 -18.32 -14.26
C LYS A 122 18.19 -19.56 -15.10
N GLU A 123 16.95 -20.05 -15.03
CA GLU A 123 16.47 -21.21 -15.80
C GLU A 123 16.61 -20.97 -17.31
N LYS A 124 16.21 -19.79 -17.80
CA LYS A 124 16.38 -19.43 -19.22
C LYS A 124 17.85 -19.42 -19.66
N ARG A 125 18.75 -18.95 -18.79
CA ARG A 125 20.20 -18.95 -19.07
C ARG A 125 20.75 -20.37 -19.12
N GLU A 126 20.32 -21.23 -18.18
CA GLU A 126 20.71 -22.64 -18.14
C GLU A 126 20.22 -23.39 -19.39
N GLN A 127 18.96 -23.17 -19.80
CA GLN A 127 18.41 -23.71 -21.06
C GLN A 127 19.22 -23.29 -22.28
N GLN A 128 19.55 -21.99 -22.40
CA GLN A 128 20.39 -21.50 -23.50
C GLN A 128 21.80 -22.13 -23.49
N LEU A 129 22.36 -22.39 -22.31
CA LEU A 129 23.67 -23.04 -22.18
C LEU A 129 23.61 -24.52 -22.61
N LEU A 130 22.52 -25.21 -22.27
CA LEU A 130 22.24 -26.59 -22.71
C LEU A 130 22.08 -26.68 -24.22
N GLU A 131 21.27 -25.79 -24.83
CA GLU A 131 21.08 -25.73 -26.29
C GLU A 131 22.42 -25.51 -27.02
N LEU A 132 23.29 -24.64 -26.50
CA LEU A 132 24.63 -24.41 -27.06
C LEU A 132 25.56 -25.63 -26.93
N SER A 133 25.39 -26.45 -25.90
CA SER A 133 26.19 -27.66 -25.69
C SER A 133 25.77 -28.84 -26.57
N GLU A 134 24.49 -28.91 -26.96
CA GLU A 134 23.98 -29.92 -27.90
C GLU A 134 24.39 -29.64 -29.36
N SER A 135 24.68 -28.37 -29.69
CA SER A 135 25.11 -27.94 -31.02
C SER A 135 26.59 -28.13 -31.34
N ASP A 136 27.41 -28.69 -30.44
CA ASP A 136 28.84 -28.91 -30.68
C ASP A 136 29.19 -30.41 -30.71
N SER A 137 28.63 -31.11 -31.71
CA SER A 137 29.12 -32.42 -32.15
C SER A 137 28.75 -32.68 -33.61
N THR A 138 29.05 -31.74 -34.51
CA THR A 138 29.55 -32.04 -35.87
C THR A 138 30.02 -30.77 -36.57
N GLU A 139 31.29 -30.83 -36.99
CA GLU A 139 31.93 -30.01 -38.03
C GLU A 139 32.34 -28.56 -37.69
N ARG A 140 33.64 -28.43 -37.38
CA ARG A 140 34.43 -27.23 -37.74
C ARG A 140 34.39 -27.03 -39.26
N PRO A 141 34.33 -25.77 -39.72
CA PRO A 141 35.39 -25.33 -40.63
C PRO A 141 36.07 -24.03 -40.19
N SER A 142 37.30 -23.91 -40.69
CA SER A 142 38.34 -22.91 -40.49
C SER A 142 37.95 -21.44 -40.46
N ASN A 143 38.79 -20.69 -39.72
CA ASN A 143 39.21 -19.29 -39.92
C ASN A 143 38.54 -18.51 -41.07
N ASP A 144 37.79 -17.45 -40.74
CA ASP A 144 38.07 -16.10 -41.27
C ASP A 144 37.30 -14.99 -40.49
N PRO A 145 37.86 -13.77 -40.33
CA PRO A 145 37.26 -12.70 -39.55
C PRO A 145 36.70 -11.58 -40.45
N LEU A 146 35.39 -11.37 -40.56
CA LEU A 146 34.75 -10.18 -41.18
C LEU A 146 33.22 -10.26 -40.88
N THR A 147 32.41 -9.24 -40.60
CA THR A 147 32.53 -7.78 -40.67
C THR A 147 31.33 -7.15 -39.96
N ILE A 148 31.57 -6.07 -39.23
CA ILE A 148 30.60 -5.03 -38.86
C ILE A 148 30.23 -4.24 -40.13
N LYS A 149 28.94 -4.07 -40.45
CA LYS A 149 28.32 -2.95 -41.23
C LYS A 149 26.83 -3.25 -41.52
N GLU A 150 25.90 -2.63 -40.78
CA GLU A 150 25.18 -1.39 -41.14
C GLU A 150 24.32 -1.46 -42.41
N LYS A 151 22.99 -1.38 -42.25
CA LYS A 151 22.09 -0.63 -43.15
C LYS A 151 20.92 -0.03 -42.35
N GLU A 152 21.12 1.17 -41.81
CA GLU A 152 20.07 2.19 -41.74
C GLU A 152 19.83 2.69 -43.18
N THR A 153 18.61 2.98 -43.67
CA THR A 153 17.93 4.26 -43.40
C THR A 153 16.54 4.34 -44.09
N LYS A 154 15.55 4.81 -43.29
CA LYS A 154 14.54 5.86 -43.55
C LYS A 154 13.33 5.62 -44.50
N LEU A 155 12.14 5.58 -43.88
CA LEU A 155 11.05 6.53 -44.18
C LEU A 155 10.31 6.93 -42.88
N LYS A 156 10.46 8.21 -42.52
CA LYS A 156 9.74 8.98 -41.47
C LYS A 156 8.32 9.27 -41.99
N LYS A 157 7.24 9.31 -41.19
CA LYS A 157 6.87 10.40 -40.26
C LYS A 157 5.55 10.00 -39.56
N ASN A 158 5.46 10.01 -38.23
CA ASN A 158 5.03 11.21 -37.53
C ASN A 158 5.37 11.14 -36.03
N LYS A 159 5.87 12.27 -35.55
CA LYS A 159 6.33 12.55 -34.20
C LYS A 159 5.14 12.82 -33.29
N GLU A 160 5.23 12.35 -32.05
CA GLU A 160 5.39 13.28 -30.93
C GLU A 160 6.16 12.60 -29.79
N ASN A 161 7.24 13.26 -29.39
CA ASN A 161 8.12 12.90 -28.29
C ASN A 161 7.49 13.39 -26.97
N LYS A 162 7.59 12.61 -25.90
CA LYS A 162 8.37 13.02 -24.71
C LYS A 162 8.44 11.93 -23.64
N THR A 163 9.69 11.52 -23.41
CA THR A 163 10.30 11.33 -22.08
C THR A 163 9.88 10.11 -21.26
N LEU A 164 10.81 9.15 -21.21
CA LEU A 164 11.00 8.30 -20.03
C LEU A 164 11.18 9.20 -18.80
N SER A 165 10.19 9.20 -17.92
CA SER A 165 10.37 9.53 -16.52
C SER A 165 9.96 8.31 -15.69
N SER A 166 10.88 7.93 -14.83
CA SER A 166 10.69 7.05 -13.68
C SER A 166 9.42 7.39 -12.91
N GLU A 167 8.49 6.45 -12.75
CA GLU A 167 7.41 6.56 -11.76
C GLU A 167 6.72 5.20 -11.56
N SER A 168 6.88 4.60 -10.38
CA SER A 168 5.93 3.60 -9.89
C SER A 168 5.38 4.08 -8.54
N GLY A 169 4.71 5.23 -8.64
CA GLY A 169 3.63 5.60 -7.75
C GLY A 169 2.52 4.54 -7.80
N ASP A 170 1.97 4.28 -6.62
CA ASP A 170 0.54 4.06 -6.40
C ASP A 170 -0.28 3.52 -7.58
N LYS A 171 -0.36 2.19 -7.72
CA LYS A 171 -1.35 1.58 -8.62
C LYS A 171 -2.72 1.59 -7.93
N ARG A 172 -3.30 2.78 -7.76
CA ARG A 172 -4.76 2.95 -7.71
C ARG A 172 -5.28 2.54 -9.09
N GLU A 173 -5.91 1.36 -9.20
CA GLU A 173 -6.49 0.93 -10.46
C GLU A 173 -7.59 1.92 -10.89
N ILE A 174 -7.32 2.69 -11.94
CA ILE A 174 -8.32 3.53 -12.58
C ILE A 174 -9.19 2.59 -13.43
N PHE A 175 -10.34 2.21 -12.89
CA PHE A 175 -11.34 1.47 -13.66
C PHE A 175 -11.86 2.35 -14.79
N LYS A 176 -11.65 1.93 -16.04
CA LYS A 176 -12.06 2.69 -17.24
C LYS A 176 -13.58 2.84 -17.34
N ASN A 177 -14.34 1.94 -16.73
CA ASN A 177 -15.80 1.94 -16.70
C ASN A 177 -16.36 1.08 -15.54
N LEU A 178 -17.66 1.20 -15.30
CA LEU A 178 -18.38 0.47 -14.25
C LEU A 178 -18.27 -1.06 -14.39
N GLN A 179 -18.20 -1.59 -15.62
CA GLN A 179 -18.12 -3.03 -15.88
C GLN A 179 -16.78 -3.63 -15.41
N THR A 180 -15.68 -2.94 -15.70
CA THR A 180 -14.34 -3.32 -15.23
C THR A 180 -14.24 -3.25 -13.71
N PHE A 181 -14.82 -2.21 -13.10
CA PHE A 181 -14.91 -2.08 -11.64
C PHE A 181 -15.71 -3.23 -11.02
N LYS A 182 -16.92 -3.49 -11.52
CA LYS A 182 -17.79 -4.53 -10.98
C LYS A 182 -17.13 -5.91 -11.01
N SER A 183 -16.47 -6.24 -12.12
CA SER A 183 -15.77 -7.53 -12.27
C SER A 183 -14.64 -7.69 -11.24
N HIS A 184 -13.83 -6.63 -11.07
CA HIS A 184 -12.77 -6.60 -10.05
C HIS A 184 -13.36 -6.68 -8.63
N PHE A 185 -14.39 -5.88 -8.34
CA PHE A 185 -14.97 -5.79 -7.02
C PHE A 185 -15.59 -7.13 -6.57
N ILE A 186 -16.28 -7.84 -7.48
CA ILE A 186 -16.80 -9.18 -7.21
C ILE A 186 -15.65 -10.15 -6.92
N ALA A 187 -14.60 -10.16 -7.75
CA ALA A 187 -13.46 -11.06 -7.57
C ALA A 187 -12.76 -10.89 -6.20
N VAL A 188 -12.74 -9.67 -5.67
CA VAL A 188 -12.05 -9.35 -4.40
C VAL A 188 -12.96 -9.44 -3.18
N ASN A 189 -14.26 -9.17 -3.32
CA ASN A 189 -15.19 -8.97 -2.19
C ASN A 189 -16.35 -9.98 -2.14
N THR A 190 -16.19 -11.15 -2.76
CA THR A 190 -17.17 -12.24 -2.65
C THR A 190 -17.30 -12.69 -1.20
N ASN A 191 -18.54 -12.82 -0.71
CA ASN A 191 -18.90 -13.15 0.67
C ASN A 191 -18.37 -12.18 1.76
N VAL A 192 -17.80 -11.03 1.38
CA VAL A 192 -17.35 -10.01 2.31
C VAL A 192 -18.48 -8.99 2.55
N PRO A 193 -18.86 -8.71 3.82
CA PRO A 193 -19.83 -7.68 4.12
C PRO A 193 -19.32 -6.27 3.79
N PHE A 194 -20.17 -5.43 3.20
CA PHE A 194 -19.90 -4.03 2.93
C PHE A 194 -21.14 -3.16 3.24
N TYR A 195 -20.91 -1.85 3.40
CA TYR A 195 -21.95 -0.89 3.77
C TYR A 195 -22.04 0.23 2.74
N THR A 196 -23.23 0.79 2.58
CA THR A 196 -23.46 1.99 1.76
C THR A 196 -23.89 3.14 2.68
N LYS A 197 -23.67 4.40 2.26
CA LYS A 197 -24.18 5.59 2.99
C LYS A 197 -25.70 5.75 2.85
N GLY A 198 -26.46 4.69 3.07
CA GLY A 198 -27.92 4.73 3.20
C GLY A 198 -28.70 4.90 1.89
N ILE A 199 -28.27 4.24 0.81
CA ILE A 199 -28.98 4.28 -0.49
C ILE A 199 -30.31 3.51 -0.38
N GLY A 200 -31.38 4.17 0.07
CA GLY A 200 -32.68 3.50 0.28
C GLY A 200 -32.72 2.51 1.45
N TYR A 201 -31.66 2.47 2.26
CA TYR A 201 -31.50 1.58 3.41
C TYR A 201 -30.89 2.34 4.60
N GLU A 202 -30.96 1.79 5.80
CA GLU A 202 -30.22 2.35 6.95
C GLU A 202 -28.71 2.25 6.69
N THR A 203 -27.93 3.23 7.15
CA THR A 203 -26.46 3.26 7.01
C THR A 203 -25.75 2.08 7.68
N THR A 204 -26.43 1.41 8.62
CA THR A 204 -26.00 0.20 9.33
C THR A 204 -26.39 -1.08 8.61
N THR A 205 -27.12 -1.01 7.48
CA THR A 205 -27.56 -2.20 6.74
C THR A 205 -26.37 -2.84 6.04
N PRO A 206 -25.99 -4.09 6.40
CA PRO A 206 -24.89 -4.78 5.75
C PRO A 206 -25.35 -5.44 4.46
N PHE A 207 -24.53 -5.37 3.42
CA PHE A 207 -24.69 -6.08 2.16
C PHE A 207 -23.54 -7.05 1.95
N LYS A 208 -23.72 -8.10 1.14
CA LYS A 208 -22.62 -8.94 0.66
C LYS A 208 -22.84 -9.35 -0.79
N ILE A 209 -21.78 -9.76 -1.47
CA ILE A 209 -21.88 -10.39 -2.78
C ILE A 209 -21.90 -11.91 -2.57
N ASN A 210 -22.91 -12.60 -3.08
CA ASN A 210 -22.95 -14.06 -3.03
C ASN A 210 -22.04 -14.68 -4.10
N GLU A 211 -21.86 -16.00 -4.06
CA GLU A 211 -21.01 -16.74 -5.01
C GLU A 211 -21.46 -16.60 -6.47
N SER A 212 -22.73 -16.28 -6.70
CA SER A 212 -23.29 -16.00 -8.02
C SER A 212 -23.12 -14.53 -8.48
N GLY A 213 -22.45 -13.68 -7.69
CA GLY A 213 -22.15 -12.29 -8.03
C GLY A 213 -23.30 -11.30 -7.79
N PHE A 214 -24.35 -11.69 -7.08
CA PHE A 214 -25.48 -10.82 -6.72
C PHE A 214 -25.29 -10.19 -5.34
N ILE A 215 -25.79 -8.96 -5.20
CA ILE A 215 -25.79 -8.27 -3.91
C ILE A 215 -26.98 -8.79 -3.09
N VAL A 216 -26.68 -9.19 -1.86
CA VAL A 216 -27.63 -9.70 -0.87
C VAL A 216 -27.68 -8.73 0.29
N ASN A 217 -28.87 -8.31 0.67
CA ASN A 217 -29.10 -7.57 1.91
C ASN A 217 -29.05 -8.57 3.08
N LEU A 218 -28.12 -8.38 4.01
CA LEU A 218 -27.92 -9.30 5.13
C LEU A 218 -28.98 -9.15 6.23
N LYS A 219 -29.68 -8.01 6.32
CA LYS A 219 -30.78 -7.78 7.26
C LYS A 219 -32.04 -8.53 6.82
N SER A 220 -32.37 -8.52 5.52
CA SER A 220 -33.54 -9.22 4.97
C SER A 220 -33.25 -10.61 4.41
N SER A 221 -31.96 -10.97 4.27
CA SER A 221 -31.49 -12.19 3.60
C SER A 221 -32.01 -12.38 2.17
N LYS A 222 -32.37 -11.28 1.49
CA LYS A 222 -32.88 -11.28 0.11
C LYS A 222 -31.88 -10.67 -0.86
N ILE A 223 -31.87 -11.20 -2.08
CA ILE A 223 -31.20 -10.56 -3.22
C ILE A 223 -31.97 -9.28 -3.53
N ILE A 224 -31.24 -8.17 -3.67
CA ILE A 224 -31.84 -6.86 -3.96
C ILE A 224 -32.29 -6.76 -5.41
N SER A 225 -33.18 -5.82 -5.72
CA SER A 225 -33.66 -5.64 -7.09
C SER A 225 -32.54 -5.17 -8.03
N LYS A 226 -32.78 -5.24 -9.34
CA LYS A 226 -31.81 -4.79 -10.35
C LYS A 226 -31.55 -3.30 -10.22
N GLU A 227 -32.59 -2.51 -9.98
CA GLU A 227 -32.55 -1.05 -9.84
C GLU A 227 -31.74 -0.65 -8.61
N GLU A 228 -31.95 -1.34 -7.49
CA GLU A 228 -31.20 -1.13 -6.24
C GLU A 228 -29.74 -1.53 -6.40
N ALA A 229 -29.48 -2.66 -7.06
CA ALA A 229 -28.11 -3.10 -7.33
C ALA A 229 -27.34 -2.09 -8.17
N LEU A 230 -27.97 -1.49 -9.18
CA LEU A 230 -27.34 -0.44 -10.00
C LEU A 230 -26.95 0.77 -9.16
N GLN A 231 -27.83 1.26 -8.29
CA GLN A 231 -27.53 2.40 -7.41
C GLN A 231 -26.37 2.10 -6.46
N ILE A 232 -26.33 0.88 -5.91
CA ILE A 232 -25.20 0.45 -5.07
C ILE A 232 -23.90 0.38 -5.87
N TRP A 233 -23.93 -0.17 -7.09
CA TRP A 233 -22.74 -0.24 -7.94
C TRP A 233 -22.22 1.14 -8.35
N GLU A 234 -23.10 2.07 -8.71
CA GLU A 234 -22.74 3.46 -9.02
C GLU A 234 -22.16 4.17 -7.81
N TYR A 235 -22.76 3.99 -6.64
CA TYR A 235 -22.21 4.54 -5.39
C TYR A 235 -20.83 3.99 -5.08
N LEU A 236 -20.64 2.67 -5.16
CA LEU A 236 -19.33 2.05 -4.91
C LEU A 236 -18.31 2.55 -5.92
N PHE A 237 -18.66 2.61 -7.20
CA PHE A 237 -17.80 3.14 -8.25
C PHE A 237 -17.41 4.60 -7.96
N ASN A 238 -18.38 5.46 -7.68
CA ASN A 238 -18.15 6.87 -7.35
C ASN A 238 -17.38 7.04 -6.04
N PHE A 239 -17.63 6.22 -5.03
CA PHE A 239 -16.88 6.24 -3.77
C PHE A 239 -15.39 5.93 -4.01
N TYR A 240 -15.10 4.88 -4.77
CA TYR A 240 -13.73 4.51 -5.13
C TYR A 240 -13.06 5.54 -6.05
N GLN A 241 -13.82 6.22 -6.92
CA GLN A 241 -13.31 7.33 -7.75
C GLN A 241 -13.14 8.64 -6.96
N ASN A 242 -14.00 8.94 -5.99
CA ASN A 242 -14.04 10.20 -5.23
C ASN A 242 -13.16 10.20 -3.98
N GLN A 243 -12.67 9.04 -3.52
CA GLN A 243 -11.48 8.98 -2.64
C GLN A 243 -10.23 9.66 -3.27
N LYS A 244 -10.35 10.15 -4.50
CA LYS A 244 -9.33 10.91 -5.25
C LYS A 244 -9.45 12.45 -5.12
N ILE A 245 -10.58 13.00 -4.67
CA ILE A 245 -10.86 14.46 -4.70
C ILE A 245 -10.79 15.11 -3.30
N GLY A 246 -10.80 14.31 -2.23
CA GLY A 246 -10.68 14.77 -0.85
C GLY A 246 -9.30 14.56 -0.22
N ALA A 247 -8.23 14.63 -1.01
CA ALA A 247 -6.84 14.57 -0.54
C ALA A 247 -6.06 15.79 -1.06
#